data_AF-F8F5N1-F1
#
_entry.id   AF-F8F5N1-F1
#
_cell.length_a   1.000
_cell.length_b   1.000
_cell.length_c   1.000
_cell.angle_alpha   90.00
_cell.angle_beta   90.00
_cell.angle_gamma   90.00
#
_symmetry.space_group_name_H-M   'P 1'
#
loop_
_entity.id
_entity.type
_entity.pdbx_description
1 polymer ?
#
loop_
_entity_poly.entity_id
_entity_poly.type
_entity_poly.pdbx_seq_one_letter_code
_entity_poly.pdbx_strand_id
1 'polypeptide(L)'
;MRNRGNTAAYIVFGLIGVGILVNLLSNPRGILVPLIVFGGIFLLYKFPPNRWGKSRGYGARPAKGPKRKNAKFRVIQGSKPDGDEPPKYH
;
A
#
# COMPACT_ATOMS: atom_id res chain seq x y z
N MET A 1 47.38 1.85 -19.36
CA MET A 1 46.30 1.78 -20.38
C MET A 1 46.27 3.12 -21.09
N ARG A 2 46.55 3.14 -22.40
CA ARG A 2 46.99 4.34 -23.14
C ARG A 2 45.76 5.07 -23.69
N ASN A 3 45.36 6.16 -23.03
CA ASN A 3 44.29 7.05 -23.48
C ASN A 3 44.75 7.84 -24.72
N ARG A 4 44.82 7.18 -25.87
CA ARG A 4 44.95 7.86 -27.16
C ARG A 4 43.62 8.56 -27.38
N GLY A 5 43.62 9.90 -27.37
CA GLY A 5 42.42 10.73 -27.48
C GLY A 5 41.54 10.24 -28.61
N ASN A 6 40.41 9.63 -28.24
CA ASN A 6 39.51 9.00 -29.18
C ASN A 6 38.61 10.11 -29.76
N THR A 7 39.19 10.99 -30.58
CA THR A 7 38.51 12.10 -31.23
C THR A 7 37.26 11.63 -31.96
N ALA A 8 37.33 10.43 -32.57
CA ALA A 8 36.19 9.76 -33.16
C ALA A 8 35.07 9.49 -32.13
N ALA A 9 35.39 9.02 -30.92
CA ALA A 9 34.39 8.84 -29.87
C ALA A 9 33.73 10.16 -29.47
N TYR A 10 34.48 11.26 -29.33
CA TYR A 10 33.87 12.56 -29.04
C TYR A 10 32.93 13.04 -30.15
N ILE A 11 33.31 12.83 -31.41
CA ILE A 11 32.45 13.14 -32.57
C ILE A 11 31.17 12.30 -32.54
N VAL A 12 31.30 11.00 -32.27
CA VAL A 12 30.16 10.07 -32.16
C VAL A 12 29.24 10.47 -31.01
N PHE A 13 29.77 10.75 -29.82
CA PHE A 13 28.96 11.20 -28.68
C PHE A 13 28.30 12.56 -28.96
N GLY A 14 28.98 13.47 -29.66
CA GLY A 14 28.41 14.73 -30.11
C GLY A 14 27.22 14.52 -31.05
N LEU A 15 27.36 13.66 -32.07
CA LEU A 15 26.29 13.32 -33.01
C LEU A 15 25.11 12.64 -32.31
N ILE A 16 25.37 11.73 -31.37
CA ILE A 16 24.34 11.09 -30.55
C ILE A 16 23.59 12.15 -29.75
N GLY A 17 24.31 13.06 -29.08
CA GLY A 17 23.73 14.13 -28.28
C GLY A 17 22.85 15.06 -29.12
N VAL A 18 23.34 15.50 -30.28
CA VAL A 18 22.57 16.34 -31.22
C VAL A 18 21.36 15.59 -31.76
N GLY A 19 21.49 14.32 -32.11
CA GLY A 19 20.39 13.48 -32.58
C GLY A 19 19.28 13.33 -31.55
N ILE A 20 19.64 13.10 -30.28
CA ILE A 20 18.70 13.07 -29.15
C ILE A 20 18.02 14.43 -28.99
N LEU A 21 18.78 15.53 -29.07
CA LEU A 21 18.25 16.87 -28.92
C LEU A 21 17.23 17.22 -30.02
N VAL A 22 17.55 16.97 -31.28
CA VAL A 22 16.62 17.20 -32.41
C VAL A 22 15.36 16.35 -32.29
N ASN A 23 15.49 15.10 -31.82
CA ASN A 23 14.35 14.22 -31.57
C ASN A 23 13.46 14.76 -30.44
N LEU A 24 14.07 15.28 -29.38
CA LEU A 24 13.36 15.91 -28.25
C LEU A 24 12.60 17.17 -28.66
N LEU A 25 13.17 18.01 -29.53
CA LEU A 25 12.46 19.20 -30.03
C LEU A 25 11.33 18.85 -31.01
N SER A 26 11.53 17.88 -31.89
CA SER A 26 10.54 17.52 -32.92
C SER A 26 9.38 16.68 -32.37
N ASN A 27 9.68 15.74 -31.46
CA ASN A 27 8.69 14.82 -30.89
C ASN A 27 8.90 14.66 -29.37
N PRO A 28 8.65 15.72 -28.58
CA PRO A 28 8.96 15.72 -27.15
C PRO A 28 8.25 14.59 -26.41
N ARG A 29 7.01 14.24 -26.78
CA ARG A 29 6.25 13.18 -26.11
C ARG A 29 6.93 11.81 -26.18
N GLY A 30 7.63 11.49 -27.27
CA GLY A 30 8.25 10.17 -27.48
C GLY A 30 9.39 9.87 -26.50
N ILE A 31 10.17 10.89 -26.14
CA ILE A 31 11.30 10.76 -25.19
C ILE A 31 10.86 11.16 -23.77
N LEU A 32 10.03 12.19 -23.65
CA LEU A 32 9.65 12.74 -22.35
C LEU A 32 8.77 11.77 -21.55
N VAL A 33 7.87 11.02 -22.20
CA VAL A 33 7.02 10.03 -21.51
C VAL A 33 7.84 8.93 -20.84
N PRO A 34 8.71 8.17 -21.53
CA PRO A 34 9.51 7.15 -20.87
C PRO A 34 10.45 7.74 -19.82
N LEU A 35 11.04 8.92 -20.08
CA LEU A 35 11.91 9.61 -19.11
C LEU A 35 11.16 9.94 -17.81
N ILE A 36 9.95 10.49 -17.92
CA ILE A 36 9.08 10.81 -16.77
C ILE A 36 8.58 9.53 -16.10
N VAL A 37 8.27 8.47 -16.85
CA VAL A 37 7.85 7.19 -16.26
C VAL A 37 8.97 6.58 -15.43
N PHE A 38 10.17 6.42 -15.99
CA PHE A 38 11.32 5.89 -15.25
C PHE A 38 11.71 6.81 -14.09
N GLY A 39 11.75 8.12 -14.32
CA GLY A 39 12.04 9.11 -13.28
C GLY A 39 11.01 9.11 -12.16
N GLY A 40 9.72 9.02 -12.51
CA GLY A 40 8.61 8.96 -11.56
C GLY A 40 8.61 7.67 -10.76
N ILE A 41 8.85 6.52 -11.40
CA ILE A 41 9.03 5.24 -10.71
C ILE A 41 10.22 5.31 -9.77
N PHE A 42 11.38 5.80 -10.22
CA PHE A 42 12.57 5.94 -9.39
C PHE A 42 12.32 6.89 -8.20
N LEU A 43 11.65 8.01 -8.43
CA LEU A 43 11.30 8.98 -7.41
C LEU A 43 10.38 8.36 -6.36
N LEU A 44 9.32 7.65 -6.78
CA LEU A 44 8.40 6.96 -5.87
C LEU A 44 9.03 5.73 -5.21
N TYR A 45 9.98 5.07 -5.86
CA TYR A 45 10.77 4.00 -5.24
C TYR A 45 11.67 4.56 -4.13
N LYS A 46 12.38 5.67 -4.42
CA LYS A 46 13.30 6.31 -3.47
C LYS A 46 12.58 7.02 -2.34
N PHE A 47 11.45 7.65 -2.66
CA PHE A 47 10.60 8.41 -1.75
C PHE A 47 9.18 7.87 -1.84
N PRO A 48 8.91 6.69 -1.26
CA PRO A 48 7.58 6.10 -1.27
C PRO A 48 6.60 7.09 -0.66
N PRO A 49 5.50 7.41 -1.35
CA PRO A 49 4.54 8.37 -0.86
C PRO A 49 3.94 7.84 0.44
N ASN A 50 3.86 8.71 1.45
CA ASN A 50 3.35 8.40 2.78
C ASN A 50 1.88 7.91 2.79
N ARG A 51 1.20 7.90 1.64
CA ARG A 51 -0.15 7.36 1.44
C ARG A 51 -0.19 5.85 1.20
N TRP A 52 0.95 5.22 0.88
CA TRP A 52 1.04 3.77 0.68
C TRP A 52 1.54 3.02 1.91
N GLY A 53 2.16 3.74 2.85
CA GLY A 53 2.28 3.24 4.20
C GLY A 53 0.87 3.03 4.72
N LYS A 54 0.51 1.77 5.01
CA LYS A 54 -0.72 1.41 5.73
C LYS A 54 -0.97 2.53 6.73
N SER A 55 -2.08 3.26 6.57
CA SER A 55 -2.63 4.03 7.67
C SER A 55 -2.51 3.09 8.86
N ARG A 56 -1.61 3.40 9.80
CA ARG A 56 -1.66 2.77 11.11
C ARG A 56 -2.97 3.31 11.63
N GLY A 57 -4.05 2.61 11.27
CA GLY A 57 -5.40 2.88 11.69
C GLY A 57 -5.25 3.03 13.18
N TYR A 58 -5.34 4.28 13.61
CA TYR A 58 -5.28 4.66 15.00
C TYR A 58 -6.29 3.74 15.67
N GLY A 59 -5.79 2.87 16.55
CA GLY A 59 -6.40 1.59 16.84
C GLY A 59 -7.91 1.69 16.91
N ALA A 60 -8.59 0.85 16.14
CA ALA A 60 -9.93 0.44 16.50
C ALA A 60 -9.80 -0.25 17.86
N ARG A 61 -9.81 0.57 18.93
CA ARG A 61 -10.11 0.08 20.27
C ARG A 61 -11.41 -0.70 20.06
N PRO A 62 -11.45 -2.00 20.38
CA PRO A 62 -12.71 -2.72 20.29
C PRO A 62 -13.69 -1.89 21.12
N ALA A 63 -14.77 -1.43 20.47
CA ALA A 63 -15.82 -0.70 21.15
C ALA A 63 -16.15 -1.52 22.39
N LYS A 64 -15.91 -0.93 23.57
CA LYS A 64 -15.97 -1.63 24.83
C LYS A 64 -17.37 -2.23 24.93
N GLY A 65 -17.47 -3.53 24.64
CA GLY A 65 -18.73 -4.25 24.75
C GLY A 65 -19.30 -4.02 26.15
N PRO A 66 -20.63 -4.08 26.32
CA PRO A 66 -21.27 -3.76 27.59
C PRO A 66 -20.53 -4.49 28.71
N LYS A 67 -19.99 -3.73 29.67
CA LYS A 67 -19.23 -4.28 30.80
C LYS A 67 -20.09 -5.36 31.44
N ARG A 68 -19.75 -6.63 31.24
CA ARG A 68 -20.40 -7.73 31.93
C ARG A 68 -20.09 -7.52 33.41
N LYS A 69 -21.13 -7.23 34.19
CA LYS A 69 -21.01 -7.15 35.65
C LYS A 69 -20.62 -8.55 36.14
N ASN A 70 -19.60 -8.64 36.99
CA ASN A 70 -19.26 -9.90 37.67
C ASN A 70 -20.44 -10.29 38.57
N ALA A 71 -21.36 -11.08 38.02
CA ALA A 71 -22.48 -11.63 38.76
C ALA A 71 -22.04 -12.95 39.39
N LYS A 72 -22.25 -13.09 40.70
CA LYS A 72 -22.13 -14.39 41.37
C LYS A 72 -23.18 -15.33 40.81
N PHE A 73 -22.80 -16.61 40.71
CA PHE A 73 -23.74 -17.70 40.44
C PHE A 73 -24.89 -17.62 41.45
N ARG A 74 -26.12 -17.53 40.93
CA ARG A 74 -27.34 -17.61 41.72
C ARG A 74 -28.19 -18.71 41.10
N VAL A 75 -28.74 -19.56 41.95
CA VAL A 75 -29.66 -20.61 41.52
C VAL A 75 -30.92 -19.91 41.03
N ILE A 76 -31.20 -20.04 39.74
CA ILE A 76 -32.47 -19.58 39.16
C ILE A 76 -33.52 -20.56 39.68
N GLN A 77 -34.51 -20.06 40.42
CA GLN A 77 -35.66 -20.89 40.78
C GLN A 77 -36.37 -21.27 39.50
N GLY A 78 -36.43 -22.58 39.23
CA GLY A 78 -37.14 -23.10 38.07
C GLY A 78 -38.62 -22.74 38.18
N SER A 79 -39.23 -22.31 37.08
CA SER A 79 -40.67 -22.06 36.99
C SER A 79 -41.48 -23.37 36.90
N LYS A 80 -41.08 -24.40 37.65
CA LYS A 80 -41.81 -25.67 37.62
C LYS A 80 -43.15 -25.43 38.32
N PRO A 81 -44.29 -25.70 37.67
CA PRO A 81 -45.57 -25.66 38.38
C PRO A 81 -45.55 -26.71 39.50
N ASP A 82 -46.09 -26.38 40.67
CA ASP A 82 -46.17 -27.27 41.85
C ASP A 82 -47.11 -28.48 41.67
N GLY A 83 -47.46 -28.81 40.42
CA GLY A 83 -48.28 -29.96 40.09
C GLY A 83 -47.44 -31.23 39.97
N ASP A 84 -47.96 -32.32 40.52
CA ASP A 84 -47.47 -33.70 40.33
C ASP A 84 -47.63 -34.20 38.87
N GLU A 85 -47.68 -33.29 37.89
CA GLU A 85 -47.86 -33.62 36.49
C GLU A 85 -46.51 -34.04 35.88
N PRO A 86 -46.38 -35.30 35.42
CA PRO A 86 -45.13 -35.76 34.82
C PRO A 86 -44.82 -34.99 33.52
N PRO A 87 -43.53 -34.82 33.17
CA PRO A 87 -43.13 -34.09 31.97
C PRO A 87 -43.73 -34.73 30.72
N LYS A 88 -44.27 -33.89 29.83
CA LYS A 88 -44.88 -34.35 28.58
C LYS A 88 -43.79 -34.86 27.64
N TYR A 89 -43.84 -36.15 27.30
CA TYR A 89 -42.98 -36.75 26.28
C TYR A 89 -43.54 -36.44 24.89
N HIS A 90 -42.65 -36.19 23.94
CA HIS A 90 -42.93 -36.11 22.51
C HIS A 90 -42.41 -37.37 21.82
#